data_AF-A0A8T4YZN7-F1
#
_entry.id   AF-A0A8T4YZN7-F1
#
_cell.length_a   1.000
_cell.length_b   1.000
_cell.length_c   1.000
_cell.angle_alpha   90.00
_cell.angle_beta   90.00
_cell.angle_gamma   90.00
#
_symmetry.space_group_name_H-M   'P 1'
#
loop_
_entity.id
_entity.type
_entity.pdbx_description
1 polymer ?
#
loop_
_entity_poly.entity_id
_entity_poly.type
_entity_poly.pdbx_seq_one_letter_code
_entity_poly.pdbx_strand_id
1 'polypeptide(L)'
;MRPVIENLKAKEVKVGRELAEAIIETRTLKATLDTPCPECGSPLRIMKSRTTGKRFIGCSGAWTSNCRFSLPLPQLGTIKLLDSQCQRCGFQLVMTKRIKMKPMISCPRCYVTKLNKNNVYGGD
;
A
#
# COMPACT_ATOMS: atom_id res chain seq x y z
N MET A 1 -13.01 -48.92 -10.89
CA MET A 1 -11.86 -47.98 -10.79
C MET A 1 -12.33 -46.53 -10.92
N ARG A 2 -12.79 -45.90 -9.82
CA ARG A 2 -13.04 -44.45 -9.70
C ARG A 2 -12.66 -43.80 -8.34
N PRO A 3 -12.28 -44.52 -7.25
CA PRO A 3 -12.19 -43.88 -5.93
C PRO A 3 -10.96 -42.97 -5.78
N VAL A 4 -9.92 -43.15 -6.59
CA VAL A 4 -8.68 -42.36 -6.48
C VAL A 4 -8.89 -40.93 -6.98
N ILE A 5 -9.66 -40.74 -8.05
CA ILE A 5 -9.94 -39.42 -8.63
C ILE A 5 -10.80 -38.58 -7.67
N GLU A 6 -11.73 -39.21 -6.98
CA GLU A 6 -12.64 -38.56 -6.03
C GLU A 6 -11.88 -38.05 -4.79
N ASN A 7 -10.92 -38.84 -4.31
CA ASN A 7 -10.00 -38.44 -3.23
C ASN A 7 -9.05 -37.30 -3.63
N LEU A 8 -8.65 -37.21 -4.90
CA LEU A 8 -7.82 -36.12 -5.40
C LEU A 8 -8.62 -34.82 -5.51
N LYS A 9 -9.85 -34.86 -6.04
CA LYS A 9 -10.76 -33.70 -6.11
C LYS A 9 -11.06 -33.09 -4.74
N ALA A 10 -11.29 -33.91 -3.72
CA ALA A 10 -11.53 -33.43 -2.36
C ALA A 10 -10.31 -32.70 -1.77
N LYS A 11 -9.10 -33.17 -2.10
CA LYS A 11 -7.84 -32.53 -1.66
C LYS A 11 -7.53 -31.25 -2.45
N GLU A 12 -7.87 -31.18 -3.74
CA GLU A 12 -7.72 -29.97 -4.55
C GLU A 12 -8.47 -28.76 -3.97
N VAL A 13 -9.71 -28.96 -3.50
CA VAL A 13 -10.52 -27.87 -2.91
C VAL A 13 -9.91 -27.35 -1.61
N LYS A 14 -9.32 -28.25 -0.80
CA LYS A 14 -8.65 -27.85 0.45
C LYS A 14 -7.37 -27.06 0.16
N VAL A 15 -6.49 -27.62 -0.68
CA VAL A 15 -5.23 -26.97 -1.07
C VAL A 15 -5.49 -25.63 -1.76
N GLY A 16 -6.48 -25.55 -2.64
CA GLY A 16 -6.84 -24.31 -3.34
C GLY A 16 -7.27 -23.19 -2.39
N ARG A 17 -8.02 -23.51 -1.32
CA ARG A 17 -8.43 -22.53 -0.30
C ARG A 17 -7.24 -22.04 0.53
N GLU A 18 -6.41 -22.96 1.02
CA GLU A 18 -5.21 -22.61 1.80
C GLU A 18 -4.26 -21.70 1.00
N LEU A 19 -4.05 -22.01 -0.28
CA LEU A 19 -3.25 -21.16 -1.17
C LEU A 19 -3.89 -19.78 -1.38
N ALA A 20 -5.21 -19.72 -1.54
CA ALA A 20 -5.91 -18.45 -1.74
C ALA A 20 -5.77 -17.54 -0.51
N GLU A 21 -5.95 -18.09 0.70
CA GLU A 21 -5.79 -17.37 1.97
C GLU A 21 -4.37 -16.81 2.12
N ALA A 22 -3.34 -17.65 1.92
CA ALA A 22 -1.95 -17.23 2.00
C ALA A 22 -1.60 -16.11 1.00
N ILE A 23 -2.17 -16.13 -0.21
CA ILE A 23 -1.97 -15.08 -1.22
C ILE A 23 -2.61 -13.77 -0.78
N ILE A 24 -3.84 -13.82 -0.23
CA ILE A 24 -4.55 -12.63 0.25
C ILE A 24 -3.76 -11.99 1.40
N GLU A 25 -3.35 -12.78 2.37
CA GLU A 25 -2.58 -12.32 3.52
C GLU A 25 -1.27 -11.66 3.07
N THR A 26 -0.50 -12.35 2.23
CA THR A 26 0.75 -11.83 1.66
C THR A 26 0.54 -10.50 0.94
N ARG A 27 -0.55 -10.36 0.18
CA ARG A 27 -0.89 -9.11 -0.53
C ARG A 27 -1.24 -8.01 0.46
N THR A 28 -2.00 -8.31 1.51
CA THR A 28 -2.37 -7.30 2.51
C THR A 28 -1.17 -6.82 3.31
N LEU A 29 -0.26 -7.72 3.71
CA LEU A 29 0.98 -7.36 4.41
C LEU A 29 1.85 -6.45 3.54
N LYS A 30 2.08 -6.82 2.27
CA LYS A 30 2.87 -6.01 1.33
C LYS A 30 2.28 -4.64 1.01
N ALA A 31 0.99 -4.44 1.28
CA ALA A 31 0.30 -3.17 1.08
C ALA A 31 0.13 -2.37 2.38
N THR A 32 0.48 -2.93 3.53
CA THR A 32 0.38 -2.28 4.84
C THR A 32 1.74 -1.70 5.22
N LEU A 33 1.74 -0.45 5.69
CA LEU A 33 2.94 0.20 6.19
C LEU A 33 3.23 -0.25 7.61
N ASP A 34 4.51 -0.36 7.94
CA ASP A 34 5.00 -0.64 9.29
C ASP A 34 4.88 0.59 10.20
N THR A 35 4.96 1.78 9.61
CA THR A 35 4.77 3.03 10.37
C THR A 35 3.28 3.29 10.60
N PRO A 36 2.84 3.52 11.85
CA PRO A 36 1.46 3.81 12.17
C PRO A 36 1.02 5.19 11.65
N CYS A 37 -0.28 5.41 11.59
CA CYS A 37 -0.84 6.70 11.25
C CYS A 37 -0.40 7.77 12.27
N PRO A 38 0.20 8.90 11.85
CA PRO A 38 0.65 9.93 12.77
C PRO A 38 -0.50 10.71 13.43
N GLU A 39 -1.73 10.59 12.93
CA GLU A 39 -2.90 11.27 13.51
C GLU A 39 -3.65 10.41 14.55
N CYS A 40 -3.75 9.09 14.34
CA CYS A 40 -4.59 8.23 15.19
C CYS A 40 -3.96 6.88 15.55
N GLY A 41 -2.72 6.61 15.17
CA GLY A 41 -2.01 5.35 15.47
C GLY A 41 -2.48 4.12 14.70
N SER A 42 -3.58 4.20 13.95
CA SER A 42 -4.10 3.07 13.16
C SER A 42 -3.17 2.69 11.99
N PRO A 43 -3.25 1.45 11.48
CA PRO A 43 -2.46 1.03 10.32
C PRO A 43 -2.69 1.89 9.08
N LEU A 44 -1.63 2.12 8.31
CA LEU A 44 -1.68 2.77 7.01
C LEU A 44 -1.57 1.73 5.91
N ARG A 45 -2.32 1.88 4.81
CA ARG A 45 -2.28 0.97 3.67
C ARG A 45 -2.24 1.69 2.34
N ILE A 46 -1.62 1.08 1.33
CA ILE A 46 -1.75 1.51 -0.06
C ILE A 46 -3.14 1.12 -0.56
N MET A 47 -3.94 2.13 -0.90
CA MET A 47 -5.31 1.99 -1.36
C MET A 47 -5.46 2.61 -2.75
N LYS A 48 -6.53 2.24 -3.44
CA LYS A 48 -6.95 2.84 -4.71
C LYS A 48 -8.30 3.52 -4.50
N SER A 49 -8.39 4.79 -4.89
CA SER A 49 -9.63 5.55 -4.81
C SER A 49 -10.66 4.94 -5.75
N ARG A 50 -11.86 4.67 -5.25
CA ARG A 50 -12.97 4.15 -6.08
C ARG A 50 -13.44 5.20 -7.09
N THR A 51 -13.44 6.47 -6.71
CA THR A 51 -13.91 7.59 -7.54
C THR A 51 -12.89 7.97 -8.61
N THR A 52 -11.63 8.19 -8.22
CA THR A 52 -10.61 8.72 -9.15
C THR A 52 -9.70 7.65 -9.75
N GLY A 53 -9.75 6.42 -9.23
CA GLY A 53 -8.81 5.36 -9.60
C GLY A 53 -7.36 5.59 -9.14
N LYS A 54 -7.06 6.71 -8.47
CA LYS A 54 -5.70 7.05 -8.05
C LYS A 54 -5.26 6.25 -6.83
N ARG A 55 -3.98 5.89 -6.78
CA ARG A 55 -3.34 5.21 -5.65
C ARG A 55 -2.89 6.22 -4.61
N PHE A 56 -3.04 5.88 -3.34
CA PHE A 56 -2.66 6.72 -2.21
C PHE A 56 -2.39 5.86 -0.98
N ILE A 57 -1.71 6.40 0.02
CA ILE A 57 -1.62 5.80 1.36
C ILE A 57 -2.79 6.33 2.16
N GLY A 58 -3.64 5.46 2.68
CA GLY A 58 -4.81 5.80 3.49
C GLY A 58 -4.76 5.16 4.87
N CYS A 59 -5.36 5.84 5.84
CA CYS A 59 -5.60 5.30 7.18
C CYS A 59 -6.71 4.23 7.15
N SER A 60 -6.44 3.05 7.69
CA SER A 60 -7.48 2.01 7.87
C SER A 60 -8.51 2.41 8.94
N GLY A 61 -8.13 3.31 9.85
CA GLY A 61 -8.99 3.87 10.89
C GLY A 61 -10.01 4.90 10.39
N ALA A 62 -10.13 5.15 9.08
CA ALA A 62 -11.08 6.14 8.56
C ALA A 62 -12.53 5.93 9.03
N TRP A 63 -12.95 4.68 9.25
CA TRP A 63 -14.28 4.34 9.75
C TRP A 63 -14.35 4.18 11.26
N THR A 64 -13.24 3.77 11.89
CA THR A 64 -13.20 3.45 13.34
C THR A 64 -12.88 4.67 14.19
N SER A 65 -11.99 5.55 13.73
CA SER A 65 -11.51 6.74 14.44
C SER A 65 -11.80 8.05 13.68
N ASN A 66 -12.60 7.99 12.61
CA ASN A 66 -12.91 9.11 11.72
C ASN A 66 -11.64 9.82 11.17
N CYS A 67 -10.52 9.10 11.08
CA CYS A 67 -9.23 9.66 10.66
C CYS A 67 -9.16 9.82 9.14
N ARG A 68 -8.86 11.04 8.67
CA ARG A 68 -8.78 11.38 7.24
C ARG A 68 -7.36 11.49 6.69
N PHE A 69 -6.36 11.07 7.47
CA PHE A 69 -4.99 11.05 7.02
C PHE A 69 -4.82 10.27 5.71
N SER A 70 -4.25 10.95 4.72
CA SER A 70 -3.89 10.33 3.45
C SER A 70 -2.65 11.00 2.85
N LEU A 71 -1.88 10.23 2.09
CA LEU A 71 -0.72 10.73 1.35
C LEU A 71 -0.80 10.28 -0.11
N PRO A 72 -0.50 11.17 -1.07
CA PRO A 72 -0.47 10.83 -2.47
C PRO A 72 0.69 9.89 -2.77
N LEU A 73 0.49 9.02 -3.76
CA LEU A 73 1.53 8.16 -4.31
C LEU A 73 1.75 8.45 -5.80
N PRO A 74 2.90 8.08 -6.36
CA PRO A 74 3.09 8.04 -7.81
C PRO A 74 2.04 7.13 -8.47
N GLN A 75 1.36 7.64 -9.50
CA GLN A 75 0.28 6.91 -10.17
C GLN A 75 0.78 5.90 -11.20
N LEU A 76 2.02 6.06 -11.66
CA LEU A 76 2.65 5.26 -12.71
C LEU A 76 3.77 4.39 -12.16
N GLY A 77 3.85 3.16 -12.65
CA GLY A 77 4.83 2.16 -12.25
C GLY A 77 4.35 1.23 -11.14
N THR A 78 5.22 0.30 -10.75
CA THR A 78 5.02 -0.61 -9.62
C THR A 78 5.52 0.05 -8.35
N ILE A 79 4.72 0.01 -7.29
CA ILE A 79 5.06 0.55 -5.98
C ILE A 79 5.41 -0.61 -5.06
N LYS A 80 6.47 -0.46 -4.28
CA LYS A 80 6.83 -1.35 -3.18
C LYS A 80 7.11 -0.52 -1.93
N LEU A 81 6.61 -1.00 -0.79
CA LEU A 81 7.05 -0.52 0.52
C LEU A 81 8.46 -1.05 0.78
N LEU A 82 9.29 -0.23 1.41
CA LEU A 82 10.64 -0.59 1.82
C LEU A 82 10.70 -0.62 3.35
N ASP A 83 11.51 -1.51 3.90
CA ASP A 83 11.73 -1.58 5.36
C ASP A 83 12.55 -0.37 5.87
N SER A 84 13.17 0.38 4.95
CA SER A 84 13.93 1.59 5.26
C SER A 84 13.02 2.78 5.59
N GLN A 85 13.42 3.57 6.59
CA GLN A 85 12.73 4.77 7.01
C GLN A 85 13.40 6.04 6.48
N CYS A 86 12.60 7.11 6.36
CA CYS A 86 13.10 8.42 5.95
C CYS A 86 13.94 9.07 7.06
N GLN A 87 15.18 9.41 6.75
CA GLN A 87 16.12 10.07 7.68
C GLN A 87 15.64 11.45 8.19
N ARG A 88 14.62 12.05 7.57
CA ARG A 88 14.11 13.39 7.94
C ARG A 88 12.90 13.37 8.86
N CYS A 89 12.03 12.38 8.71
CA CYS A 89 10.74 12.34 9.40
C CYS A 89 10.38 10.97 9.97
N GLY A 90 11.26 9.97 9.84
CA GLY A 90 11.05 8.59 10.29
C GLY A 90 10.01 7.80 9.49
N PHE A 91 9.34 8.41 8.51
CA PHE A 91 8.27 7.75 7.77
C PHE A 91 8.79 6.69 6.79
N GLN A 92 8.06 5.58 6.62
CA GLN A 92 8.48 4.49 5.74
C GLN A 92 8.63 4.96 4.27
N LEU A 93 9.69 4.50 3.62
CA LEU A 93 9.99 4.86 2.23
C LEU A 93 9.24 3.96 1.25
N VAL A 94 8.94 4.52 0.07
CA VAL A 94 8.34 3.79 -1.06
C VAL A 94 9.33 3.76 -2.23
N MET A 95 9.45 2.60 -2.87
CA MET A 95 10.12 2.46 -4.15
C MET A 95 9.09 2.44 -5.28
N THR A 96 9.29 3.27 -6.29
CA THR A 96 8.53 3.25 -7.54
C THR A 96 9.43 2.79 -8.68
N LYS A 97 9.03 1.74 -9.40
CA LYS A 97 9.73 1.23 -10.59
C LYS A 97 8.85 1.43 -11.82
N ARG A 98 9.34 2.23 -12.79
CA ARG A 98 8.72 2.37 -14.12
C ARG A 98 9.49 1.53 -15.14
N ILE A 99 8.84 1.21 -16.26
CA ILE A 99 9.47 0.47 -17.35
C ILE A 99 10.65 1.29 -17.91
N LYS A 100 11.79 0.63 -18.15
CA LYS A 100 13.04 1.23 -18.67
C LYS A 100 13.67 2.36 -17.84
N MET A 101 13.13 2.67 -16.65
CA MET A 101 13.65 3.71 -15.76
C MET A 101 14.27 3.10 -14.51
N LYS A 102 15.26 3.79 -13.94
CA LYS A 102 15.83 3.41 -12.64
C LYS A 102 14.74 3.50 -11.55
N PRO A 103 14.69 2.55 -10.60
CA PRO A 103 13.79 2.65 -9.46
C PRO A 103 14.05 3.94 -8.67
N MET A 104 12.98 4.64 -8.31
CA MET A 104 13.05 5.84 -7.50
C MET A 104 12.55 5.55 -6.10
N ILE A 105 13.32 5.95 -5.09
CA ILE A 105 12.93 5.86 -3.68
C ILE A 105 12.47 7.24 -3.23
N SER A 106 11.29 7.33 -2.62
CA SER A 106 10.77 8.60 -2.12
C SER A 106 10.07 8.43 -0.77
N CYS A 107 10.00 9.52 -0.01
CA CYS A 107 9.22 9.60 1.21
C CYS A 107 7.86 10.26 0.89
N PRO A 108 6.73 9.53 1.03
CA PRO A 108 5.40 10.07 0.75
C PRO A 108 5.05 11.27 1.64
N ARG A 109 5.50 11.28 2.90
CA ARG A 109 5.22 12.36 3.85
C ARG A 109 5.97 13.64 3.49
N CYS A 110 7.29 13.57 3.31
CA CYS A 110 8.09 14.75 2.95
C CYS A 110 7.72 15.30 1.56
N TYR A 111 7.24 14.46 0.64
CA TYR A 111 6.77 14.91 -0.66
C TYR A 111 5.61 15.91 -0.54
N VAL A 112 4.60 15.59 0.28
CA VAL A 112 3.46 16.49 0.53
C VAL A 112 3.88 17.77 1.22
N THR A 113 4.74 17.68 2.24
CA THR A 113 5.21 18.88 2.96
C THR A 113 5.93 19.86 2.01
N LYS A 114 6.64 19.35 0.98
CA LYS A 114 7.24 20.20 -0.05
C LYS A 114 6.21 20.82 -0.99
N LEU A 115 5.19 20.07 -1.40
CA LEU A 115 4.10 20.62 -2.24
C LEU A 115 3.40 21.79 -1.54
N ASN A 116 3.13 21.67 -0.24
CA ASN A 116 2.49 22.73 0.53
C ASN A 116 3.38 23.98 0.67
N LYS A 117 4.71 23.84 0.71
CA LYS A 117 5.66 24.97 0.71
C LYS A 117 5.78 25.63 -0.66
N ASN A 118 5.60 24.88 -1.74
CA ASN A 118 5.66 25.40 -3.10
C ASN A 118 4.34 26.06 -3.56
N ASN A 119 3.27 25.95 -2.79
CA ASN A 119 1.98 26.62 -3.04
C ASN A 119 1.89 28.03 -2.40
N VAL A 120 3.01 28.59 -1.91
CA VAL A 120 3.05 29.96 -1.33
C VAL A 120 3.49 31.01 -2.36
N TYR A 121 3.93 30.60 -3.57
CA TYR A 121 4.18 31.50 -4.69
C TYR A 121 3.60 30.91 -5.98
N GLY A 122 2.40 31.36 -6.36
CA GLY A 122 1.81 31.06 -7.66
C GLY A 122 0.29 30.89 -7.59
N GLY A 123 -0.42 32.00 -7.73
CA GLY A 123 -1.86 32.02 -7.91
C GLY A 123 -2.47 33.39 -7.67
N ASP A 124 -2.02 34.37 -8.45
CA ASP A 124 -2.75 35.60 -8.76
C ASP A 124 -4.05 35.28 -9.53
#